data_AF-A0A3A5AKV3-F1
#
_entry.id   AF-A0A3A5AKV3-F1
#
_cell.length_a   1.000
_cell.length_b   1.000
_cell.length_c   1.000
_cell.angle_alpha   90.00
_cell.angle_beta   90.00
_cell.angle_gamma   90.00
#
_symmetry.space_group_name_H-M   'P 1'
#
loop_
_entity.id
_entity.type
_entity.pdbx_description
1 polymer ?
#
loop_
_entity_poly.entity_id
_entity_poly.type
_entity_poly.pdbx_seq_one_letter_code
_entity_poly.pdbx_strand_id
1 'polypeptide(L)'
;MDEPDVGEKRSEVVQAASESAGLFLECPRCRAVLDPGDHGNLVFDGPVWCDKCHAYDRELIRPREFKEIESWSRLICAAFGFSPVPLEISDDPAVFRLKSSVLMAEADHGQKSVRFYPPGCRLTTLCHELAHIHTGHGHTRVWAGLFAVLVAWVKFRLDTGQGVAGYPARQPISAGVPRRVY
;
A
#
# COMPACT_ATOMS: atom_id res chain seq x y z
N MET A 1 62.98 8.65 -20.29
CA MET A 1 63.07 9.95 -19.61
C MET A 1 61.95 10.80 -20.17
N ASP A 2 60.99 11.32 -19.44
CA ASP A 2 60.55 11.18 -18.05
C ASP A 2 59.19 11.90 -18.03
N GLU A 3 58.20 11.32 -17.36
CA GLU A 3 57.07 12.06 -16.77
C GLU A 3 57.59 12.97 -15.63
N PRO A 4 56.79 13.83 -14.95
CA PRO A 4 55.34 14.07 -15.06
C PRO A 4 54.97 15.58 -15.01
N ASP A 5 53.68 15.92 -15.16
CA ASP A 5 53.10 16.99 -14.34
C ASP A 5 51.64 16.71 -13.95
N VAL A 6 51.36 17.11 -12.73
CA VAL A 6 50.30 16.75 -11.79
C VAL A 6 49.09 17.66 -11.99
N GLY A 7 47.90 17.07 -12.05
CA GLY A 7 46.65 17.82 -12.16
C GLY A 7 45.44 17.06 -11.66
N GLU A 8 45.66 16.26 -10.62
CA GLU A 8 44.66 15.59 -9.80
C GLU A 8 43.67 16.62 -9.19
N LYS A 9 42.41 16.18 -8.99
CA LYS A 9 41.35 16.84 -8.21
C LYS A 9 40.54 17.93 -8.92
N ARG A 10 39.56 17.51 -9.72
CA ARG A 10 38.20 18.12 -9.79
C ARG A 10 37.33 17.40 -10.81
N SER A 11 36.72 16.27 -10.41
CA SER A 11 35.29 16.02 -10.66
C SER A 11 34.76 14.71 -10.04
N GLU A 12 35.39 14.17 -8.99
CA GLU A 12 34.79 13.08 -8.18
C GLU A 12 33.48 13.51 -7.49
N VAL A 13 33.15 14.81 -7.52
CA VAL A 13 31.87 15.35 -6.99
C VAL A 13 30.69 15.06 -7.94
N VAL A 14 30.93 14.75 -9.21
CA VAL A 14 29.84 14.39 -10.15
C VAL A 14 29.58 12.88 -10.18
N GLN A 15 30.47 12.08 -9.59
CA GLN A 15 30.40 10.62 -9.61
C GLN A 15 29.88 10.01 -8.30
N ALA A 16 29.95 10.76 -7.19
CA ALA A 16 29.38 10.36 -5.89
C ALA A 16 27.87 10.64 -5.74
N ALA A 17 27.22 11.33 -6.70
CA ALA A 17 25.79 11.66 -6.63
C ALA A 17 24.88 10.64 -7.33
N SER A 18 25.44 9.64 -8.02
CA SER A 18 24.66 8.54 -8.60
C SER A 18 24.93 7.19 -7.90
N GLU A 19 25.71 7.21 -6.81
CA GLU A 19 25.83 6.14 -5.82
C GLU A 19 24.58 6.08 -4.91
N SER A 20 23.41 6.18 -5.53
CA SER A 20 22.18 5.54 -5.03
C SER A 20 21.87 4.33 -5.91
N ALA A 21 22.90 3.53 -6.19
CA ALA A 21 22.66 2.11 -6.36
C ALA A 21 21.99 1.56 -5.08
N GLY A 22 21.01 0.69 -5.26
CA GLY A 22 20.79 -0.39 -4.31
C GLY A 22 19.66 -0.19 -3.32
N LEU A 23 18.51 -0.79 -3.63
CA LEU A 23 18.31 -2.20 -3.27
C LEU A 23 17.13 -2.71 -4.11
N PHE A 24 17.42 -3.58 -5.06
CA PHE A 24 16.40 -4.47 -5.60
C PHE A 24 15.70 -5.14 -4.42
N LEU A 25 14.37 -5.01 -4.35
CA LEU A 25 13.59 -5.66 -3.31
C LEU A 25 13.39 -7.11 -3.77
N GLU A 26 13.65 -8.08 -2.91
CA GLU A 26 13.39 -9.48 -3.25
C GLU A 26 12.08 -9.94 -2.63
N CYS A 27 11.23 -10.59 -3.43
CA CYS A 27 10.10 -11.29 -2.84
C CYS A 27 10.62 -12.41 -1.90
N PRO A 28 10.18 -12.46 -0.63
CA PRO A 28 10.69 -13.43 0.33
C PRO A 28 10.34 -14.89 -0.03
N ARG A 29 9.33 -15.12 -0.87
CA ARG A 29 8.91 -16.47 -1.29
C ARG A 29 9.59 -16.98 -2.55
N CYS A 30 9.57 -16.19 -3.63
CA CYS A 30 10.09 -16.64 -4.93
C CYS A 30 11.43 -16.01 -5.30
N ARG A 31 11.97 -15.10 -4.48
CA ARG A 31 13.22 -14.35 -4.74
C ARG A 31 13.19 -13.52 -6.03
N ALA A 32 11.99 -13.28 -6.58
CA ALA A 32 11.85 -12.37 -7.71
C ALA A 32 12.39 -10.99 -7.31
N VAL A 33 13.26 -10.46 -8.15
CA VAL A 33 13.74 -9.09 -8.07
C VAL A 33 12.59 -8.19 -8.45
N LEU A 34 12.20 -7.35 -7.51
CA LEU A 34 11.12 -6.38 -7.65
C LEU A 34 11.76 -5.03 -7.91
N ASP A 35 11.32 -4.40 -9.00
CA ASP A 35 11.69 -3.03 -9.30
C ASP A 35 10.97 -2.10 -8.29
N PRO A 36 11.72 -1.38 -7.43
CA PRO A 36 11.13 -0.40 -6.52
C PRO A 36 10.44 0.76 -7.25
N GLY A 37 10.64 0.90 -8.57
CA GLY A 37 9.98 1.86 -9.46
C GLY A 37 8.70 1.35 -10.14
N ASP A 38 8.39 0.05 -10.05
CA ASP A 38 7.18 -0.57 -10.63
C ASP A 38 6.25 -1.09 -9.53
N HIS A 39 5.58 -0.14 -8.87
CA HIS A 39 4.81 -0.37 -7.65
C HIS A 39 3.53 -1.18 -7.83
N GLY A 40 3.03 -1.32 -9.07
CA GLY A 40 1.89 -2.18 -9.37
C GLY A 40 2.17 -3.65 -9.02
N ASN A 41 3.44 -4.03 -8.96
CA ASN A 41 3.92 -5.36 -8.61
C ASN A 41 4.36 -5.50 -7.14
N LEU A 42 4.31 -4.42 -6.35
CA LEU A 42 4.79 -4.39 -4.98
C LEU A 42 3.61 -4.46 -4.01
N VAL A 43 3.55 -5.54 -3.23
CA VAL A 43 2.60 -5.68 -2.13
C VAL A 43 3.31 -5.67 -0.80
N PHE A 44 2.84 -4.83 0.12
CA PHE A 44 3.51 -4.57 1.39
C PHE A 44 2.74 -5.14 2.58
N ASP A 45 3.39 -6.03 3.33
CA ASP A 45 2.85 -6.69 4.51
C ASP A 45 3.94 -6.96 5.56
N GLY A 46 4.71 -5.93 5.91
CA GLY A 46 5.98 -6.07 6.62
C GLY A 46 7.16 -6.12 5.63
N PRO A 47 7.44 -7.26 4.96
CA PRO A 47 8.32 -7.32 3.79
C PRO A 47 7.57 -6.91 2.50
N VAL A 48 8.34 -6.71 1.43
CA VAL A 48 7.83 -6.43 0.08
C VAL A 48 7.71 -7.73 -0.71
N TRP A 49 6.55 -7.99 -1.29
CA TRP A 49 6.23 -9.22 -2.02
C TRP A 49 5.89 -8.93 -3.48
N CYS A 50 6.12 -9.90 -4.37
CA CYS A 50 5.54 -9.83 -5.71
C CYS A 50 4.04 -10.11 -5.70
N ASP A 51 3.35 -9.51 -6.67
CA ASP A 51 1.95 -9.75 -7.04
C ASP A 51 1.54 -11.23 -7.11
N LYS A 52 2.44 -12.13 -7.55
CA LYS A 52 2.19 -13.57 -7.68
C LYS A 52 2.26 -14.34 -6.36
N CYS A 53 3.07 -13.89 -5.42
CA CYS A 53 3.35 -14.63 -4.18
C CYS A 53 2.58 -14.10 -2.98
N HIS A 54 2.22 -12.82 -3.00
CA HIS A 54 1.45 -12.21 -1.94
C HIS A 54 -0.03 -12.60 -2.00
N ALA A 55 -0.62 -12.84 -0.85
CA ALA A 55 -2.07 -12.87 -0.69
C ALA A 55 -2.41 -11.96 0.49
N TYR A 56 -3.15 -10.88 0.23
CA TYR A 56 -3.68 -10.07 1.32
C TYR A 56 -4.56 -10.96 2.21
N ASP A 57 -4.51 -10.76 3.52
CA ASP A 57 -5.42 -11.39 4.47
C ASP A 57 -6.86 -11.17 3.96
N ARG A 58 -7.68 -12.24 4.01
CA ARG A 58 -9.08 -12.19 3.55
C ARG A 58 -9.83 -11.03 4.18
N GLU A 59 -9.56 -10.69 5.44
CA GLU A 59 -10.23 -9.58 6.11
C GLU A 59 -9.84 -8.21 5.53
N LEU A 60 -8.63 -8.04 5.00
CA LEU A 60 -8.24 -6.77 4.39
C LEU A 60 -8.97 -6.52 3.05
N ILE A 61 -9.18 -7.60 2.28
CA ILE A 61 -9.83 -7.55 0.96
C ILE A 61 -11.32 -7.87 0.99
N ARG A 62 -11.86 -8.24 2.16
CA ARG A 62 -13.29 -8.48 2.35
C ARG A 62 -14.06 -7.19 2.07
N PRO A 63 -15.11 -7.21 1.24
CA PRO A 63 -16.03 -6.09 1.11
C PRO A 63 -16.63 -5.72 2.47
N ARG A 64 -16.69 -4.43 2.76
CA ARG A 64 -17.20 -3.86 4.01
C ARG A 64 -18.25 -2.80 3.70
N GLU A 65 -19.10 -2.54 4.68
CA GLU A 65 -20.08 -1.46 4.61
C GLU A 65 -19.36 -0.11 4.55
N PHE A 66 -19.90 0.85 3.80
CA PHE A 66 -19.26 2.16 3.65
C PHE A 66 -19.05 2.86 5.02
N LYS A 67 -20.04 2.79 5.91
CA LYS A 67 -19.96 3.32 7.28
C LYS A 67 -18.83 2.68 8.12
N GLU A 68 -18.51 1.42 7.83
CA GLU A 68 -17.36 0.75 8.42
C GLU A 68 -16.06 1.40 7.93
N ILE A 69 -15.93 1.61 6.62
CA ILE A 69 -14.78 2.26 5.98
C ILE A 69 -14.58 3.69 6.49
N GLU A 70 -15.64 4.48 6.63
CA GLU A 70 -15.56 5.81 7.25
C GLU A 70 -14.99 5.78 8.67
N SER A 71 -15.42 4.79 9.45
CA SER A 71 -14.97 4.62 10.82
C SER A 71 -13.50 4.19 10.88
N TRP A 72 -13.08 3.28 9.99
CA TRP A 72 -11.67 2.92 9.83
C TRP A 72 -10.81 4.11 9.37
N SER A 73 -11.29 4.91 8.41
CA SER A 73 -10.59 6.10 7.94
C SER A 73 -10.33 7.06 9.10
N ARG A 74 -11.34 7.34 9.94
CA ARG A 74 -11.17 8.16 11.15
C ARG A 74 -10.15 7.57 12.12
N LEU A 75 -10.20 6.26 12.39
CA LEU A 75 -9.26 5.60 13.29
C LEU A 75 -7.82 5.66 12.77
N ILE A 76 -7.63 5.40 11.47
CA ILE A 76 -6.32 5.47 10.81
C ILE A 76 -5.81 6.92 10.87
N CYS A 77 -6.60 7.90 10.42
CA CYS A 77 -6.17 9.29 10.41
C CYS A 77 -5.77 9.76 11.81
N ALA A 78 -6.57 9.44 12.82
CA ALA A 78 -6.25 9.78 14.21
C ALA A 78 -4.95 9.09 14.70
N ALA A 79 -4.74 7.82 14.38
CA ALA A 79 -3.57 7.06 14.82
C ALA A 79 -2.25 7.57 14.21
N PHE A 80 -2.31 8.12 13.00
CA PHE A 80 -1.15 8.64 12.28
C PHE A 80 -1.02 10.17 12.32
N GLY A 81 -1.90 10.86 13.06
CA GLY A 81 -1.90 12.32 13.15
C GLY A 81 -2.29 13.03 11.85
N PHE A 82 -3.01 12.35 10.96
CA PHE A 82 -3.49 12.90 9.71
C PHE A 82 -4.78 13.68 9.89
N SER A 83 -4.99 14.69 9.04
CA SER A 83 -6.30 15.34 8.92
C SER A 83 -7.34 14.33 8.42
N PRO A 84 -8.60 14.39 8.90
CA PRO A 84 -9.67 13.55 8.38
C PRO A 84 -9.84 13.71 6.87
N VAL A 85 -9.94 12.59 6.16
CA VAL A 85 -10.14 12.53 4.71
C VAL A 85 -11.63 12.32 4.43
N PRO A 86 -12.31 13.26 3.73
CA PRO A 86 -13.69 13.07 3.29
C PRO A 86 -13.80 11.84 2.38
N LEU A 87 -14.80 11.00 2.63
CA LEU A 87 -15.08 9.82 1.82
C LEU A 87 -16.43 9.97 1.13
N GLU A 88 -16.51 9.47 -0.10
CA GLU A 88 -17.74 9.42 -0.89
C GLU A 88 -17.95 8.01 -1.43
N ILE A 89 -19.21 7.64 -1.65
CA ILE A 89 -19.58 6.48 -2.46
C ILE A 89 -20.21 6.96 -3.76
N SER A 90 -19.82 6.37 -4.87
CA SER A 90 -20.43 6.62 -6.17
C SER A 90 -20.88 5.31 -6.80
N ASP A 91 -22.14 5.30 -7.21
CA ASP A 91 -22.76 4.18 -7.92
C ASP A 91 -22.66 4.36 -9.45
N ASP A 92 -21.78 5.24 -9.94
CA ASP A 92 -21.66 5.54 -11.36
C ASP A 92 -21.32 4.27 -12.18
N PRO A 93 -22.24 3.78 -13.03
CA PRO A 93 -22.03 2.57 -13.80
C PRO A 93 -21.02 2.72 -14.94
N ALA A 94 -20.60 3.96 -15.29
CA ALA A 94 -19.68 4.22 -16.41
C ALA A 94 -18.26 3.65 -16.20
N VAL A 95 -17.96 3.22 -14.97
CA VAL A 95 -16.69 2.66 -14.53
C VAL A 95 -16.64 1.13 -14.72
N PHE A 96 -17.80 0.49 -14.96
CA PHE A 96 -17.92 -0.92 -15.32
C PHE A 96 -17.88 -1.11 -16.84
N ARG A 97 -16.72 -0.94 -17.48
CA ARG A 97 -16.59 -1.39 -18.87
C ARG A 97 -16.33 -2.88 -18.88
N LEU A 98 -17.22 -3.65 -19.52
CA LEU A 98 -16.92 -5.04 -19.89
C LEU A 98 -15.56 -5.03 -20.62
N LYS A 99 -14.51 -5.60 -20.00
CA LYS A 99 -13.09 -5.66 -20.44
C LYS A 99 -12.11 -4.64 -19.82
N SER A 100 -12.50 -3.75 -18.91
CA SER A 100 -11.54 -2.95 -18.13
C SER A 100 -11.34 -3.51 -16.72
N SER A 101 -10.17 -3.27 -16.12
CA SER A 101 -9.98 -3.39 -14.68
C SER A 101 -11.04 -2.53 -13.98
N VAL A 102 -11.79 -3.12 -13.04
CA VAL A 102 -12.80 -2.41 -12.25
C VAL A 102 -12.08 -1.41 -11.35
N LEU A 103 -12.33 -0.11 -11.53
CA LEU A 103 -11.85 0.91 -10.59
C LEU A 103 -12.58 0.71 -9.27
N MET A 104 -11.82 0.58 -8.18
CA MET A 104 -12.36 0.32 -6.85
C MET A 104 -12.55 1.60 -6.04
N ALA A 105 -11.62 2.53 -6.21
CA ALA A 105 -11.67 3.85 -5.62
C ALA A 105 -10.75 4.80 -6.40
N GLU A 106 -10.88 6.09 -6.11
CA GLU A 106 -9.96 7.12 -6.58
C GLU A 106 -9.75 8.19 -5.51
N ALA A 107 -8.52 8.70 -5.41
CA ALA A 107 -8.17 9.87 -4.63
C ALA A 107 -8.29 11.16 -5.46
N ASP A 108 -9.18 12.07 -5.04
CA ASP A 108 -9.21 13.45 -5.54
C ASP A 108 -8.19 14.27 -4.74
N HIS A 109 -7.07 14.59 -5.39
CA HIS A 109 -5.96 15.33 -4.78
C HIS A 109 -6.29 16.81 -4.58
N GLY A 110 -7.19 17.38 -5.38
CA GLY A 110 -7.61 18.77 -5.27
C GLY A 110 -8.52 18.98 -4.06
N GLN A 111 -9.48 18.08 -3.87
CA GLN A 111 -10.40 18.11 -2.73
C GLN A 111 -9.88 17.36 -1.49
N LYS A 112 -8.77 16.63 -1.64
CA LYS A 112 -8.22 15.71 -0.63
C LYS A 112 -9.26 14.72 -0.12
N SER A 113 -10.05 14.15 -1.04
CA SER A 113 -11.13 13.21 -0.74
C SER A 113 -10.92 11.88 -1.47
N VAL A 114 -11.61 10.85 -1.00
CA VAL A 114 -11.58 9.52 -1.64
C VAL A 114 -12.99 9.13 -2.03
N ARG A 115 -13.15 8.73 -3.29
CA ARG A 115 -14.40 8.19 -3.81
C ARG A 115 -14.28 6.68 -3.99
N PHE A 116 -15.21 5.93 -3.41
CA PHE A 116 -15.32 4.49 -3.57
C PHE A 116 -16.39 4.13 -4.60
N TYR A 117 -16.12 3.08 -5.37
CA TYR A 117 -17.08 2.44 -6.26
C TYR A 117 -17.31 1.00 -5.77
N PRO A 118 -18.54 0.51 -5.62
CA PRO A 118 -18.77 -0.91 -5.29
C PRO A 118 -18.07 -1.80 -6.34
N PRO A 119 -17.26 -2.82 -5.99
CA PRO A 119 -17.04 -3.50 -4.70
C PRO A 119 -15.78 -3.04 -3.92
N GLY A 120 -15.33 -1.81 -4.13
CA GLY A 120 -14.06 -1.26 -3.68
C GLY A 120 -13.98 -0.87 -2.21
N CYS A 121 -15.09 -0.92 -1.46
CA CYS A 121 -15.11 -0.69 0.00
C CYS A 121 -14.37 -1.81 0.75
N ARG A 122 -13.04 -1.76 0.73
CA ARG A 122 -12.12 -2.72 1.36
C ARG A 122 -11.05 -1.95 2.12
N LEU A 123 -10.48 -2.55 3.16
CA LEU A 123 -9.46 -1.87 3.96
C LEU A 123 -8.14 -1.71 3.20
N THR A 124 -7.79 -2.65 2.32
CA THR A 124 -6.65 -2.48 1.40
C THR A 124 -6.84 -1.26 0.51
N THR A 125 -8.03 -1.08 -0.05
CA THR A 125 -8.34 0.03 -0.95
C THR A 125 -8.31 1.34 -0.18
N LEU A 126 -8.89 1.40 1.01
CA LEU A 126 -8.79 2.57 1.87
C LEU A 126 -7.32 2.95 2.17
N CYS A 127 -6.48 1.99 2.55
CA CYS A 127 -5.07 2.25 2.81
C CYS A 127 -4.33 2.78 1.56
N HIS A 128 -4.67 2.25 0.39
CA HIS A 128 -4.10 2.67 -0.90
C HIS A 128 -4.42 4.15 -1.18
N GLU A 129 -5.69 4.52 -1.09
CA GLU A 129 -6.12 5.88 -1.38
C GLU A 129 -5.65 6.89 -0.33
N LEU A 130 -5.65 6.52 0.96
CA LEU A 130 -5.06 7.37 2.01
C LEU A 130 -3.56 7.61 1.76
N ALA A 131 -2.83 6.61 1.27
CA ALA A 131 -1.43 6.79 0.90
C ALA A 131 -1.27 7.80 -0.25
N HIS A 132 -2.18 7.81 -1.23
CA HIS A 132 -2.19 8.85 -2.27
C HIS A 132 -2.46 10.24 -1.67
N ILE A 133 -3.52 10.40 -0.88
CA ILE A 133 -3.90 11.68 -0.28
C ILE A 133 -2.77 12.30 0.54
N HIS A 134 -2.06 11.49 1.32
CA HIS A 134 -1.05 12.00 2.26
C HIS A 134 0.36 12.11 1.66
N THR A 135 0.62 11.53 0.48
CA THR A 135 1.89 11.71 -0.21
C THR A 135 1.80 12.68 -1.39
N GLY A 136 0.59 12.97 -1.89
CA GLY A 136 0.38 13.90 -3.00
C GLY A 136 0.99 13.44 -4.33
N HIS A 137 1.41 12.18 -4.42
CA HIS A 137 2.15 11.62 -5.54
C HIS A 137 1.46 10.35 -6.09
N GLY A 138 1.82 10.00 -7.32
CA GLY A 138 1.62 8.64 -7.83
C GLY A 138 2.38 7.61 -7.01
N HIS A 139 2.37 6.35 -7.44
CA HIS A 139 3.07 5.28 -6.74
C HIS A 139 4.59 5.55 -6.72
N THR A 140 5.08 6.17 -5.66
CA THR A 140 6.50 6.46 -5.40
C THR A 140 6.98 5.62 -4.24
N ARG A 141 8.30 5.60 -3.96
CA ARG A 141 8.85 4.92 -2.78
C ARG A 141 8.21 5.41 -1.46
N VAL A 142 7.93 6.72 -1.36
CA VAL A 142 7.28 7.32 -0.18
C VAL A 142 5.84 6.83 -0.05
N TRP A 143 5.08 6.82 -1.14
CA TRP A 143 3.73 6.25 -1.20
C TRP A 143 3.74 4.78 -0.75
N ALA A 144 4.64 3.97 -1.31
CA ALA A 144 4.76 2.55 -1.00
C ALA A 144 5.08 2.30 0.48
N GLY A 145 6.00 3.09 1.05
CA GLY A 145 6.32 3.03 2.47
C GLY A 145 5.13 3.38 3.36
N LEU A 146 4.38 4.42 3.02
CA LEU A 146 3.18 4.77 3.77
C LEU A 146 2.10 3.67 3.64
N PHE A 147 1.81 3.21 2.43
CA PHE A 147 0.85 2.14 2.19
C PHE A 147 1.16 0.88 3.01
N ALA A 148 2.42 0.46 3.04
CA ALA A 148 2.91 -0.66 3.85
C ALA A 148 2.58 -0.51 5.34
N VAL A 149 2.88 0.67 5.89
CA VAL A 149 2.68 0.99 7.30
C VAL A 149 1.19 1.01 7.65
N LEU A 150 0.35 1.59 6.79
CA LEU A 150 -1.10 1.61 6.97
C LEU A 150 -1.68 0.19 6.98
N VAL A 151 -1.29 -0.65 6.00
CA VAL A 151 -1.74 -2.05 5.93
C VAL A 151 -1.32 -2.83 7.17
N ALA A 152 -0.05 -2.75 7.57
CA ALA A 152 0.45 -3.45 8.76
C ALA A 152 -0.30 -3.03 10.04
N TRP A 153 -0.58 -1.73 10.19
CA TRP A 153 -1.32 -1.20 11.33
C TRP A 153 -2.76 -1.74 11.36
N VAL A 154 -3.46 -1.72 10.22
CA VAL A 154 -4.82 -2.25 10.12
C VAL A 154 -4.85 -3.75 10.44
N LYS A 155 -3.91 -4.53 9.90
CA LYS A 155 -3.79 -5.96 10.20
C LYS A 155 -3.62 -6.21 11.69
N PHE A 156 -2.70 -5.52 12.34
CA PHE A 156 -2.48 -5.67 13.77
C PHE A 156 -3.76 -5.41 14.58
N ARG A 157 -4.55 -4.38 14.21
CA ARG A 157 -5.83 -4.06 14.87
C ARG A 157 -6.89 -5.14 14.63
N LEU A 158 -6.99 -5.67 13.42
CA LEU A 158 -7.89 -6.80 13.11
C LEU A 158 -7.50 -8.04 13.93
N ASP A 159 -6.21 -8.35 14.00
CA ASP A 159 -5.67 -9.52 14.70
C ASP A 159 -5.89 -9.47 16.22
N THR A 160 -5.84 -8.27 16.80
CA THR A 160 -6.02 -8.04 18.24
C THR A 160 -7.46 -7.72 18.64
N GLY A 161 -8.40 -7.70 17.68
CA GLY A 161 -9.79 -7.35 17.96
C GLY A 161 -10.02 -5.86 18.28
N GLN A 162 -9.03 -5.00 18.01
CA GLN A 162 -9.04 -3.57 18.32
C GLN A 162 -9.52 -2.72 17.13
N GLY A 163 -10.35 -3.30 16.26
CA GLY A 163 -10.94 -2.61 15.11
C GLY A 163 -12.11 -1.69 15.48
N VAL A 164 -12.90 -1.31 14.49
CA VAL A 164 -14.11 -0.49 14.70
C VAL A 164 -15.15 -1.28 15.50
N ALA A 165 -15.66 -0.69 16.58
CA ALA A 165 -16.72 -1.29 17.39
C ALA A 165 -17.99 -1.55 16.55
N GLY A 166 -18.62 -2.70 16.78
CA GLY A 166 -19.83 -3.13 16.05
C GLY A 166 -19.57 -3.78 14.69
N TYR A 167 -18.31 -3.83 14.23
CA TYR A 167 -17.93 -4.55 13.02
C TYR A 167 -17.01 -5.74 13.37
N PRO A 168 -17.17 -6.89 12.70
CA PRO A 168 -16.40 -8.09 13.05
C PRO A 168 -14.91 -7.87 12.75
N ALA A 169 -14.08 -7.95 13.80
CA ALA A 169 -12.62 -7.79 13.70
C ALA A 169 -11.91 -9.04 13.18
N ARG A 170 -12.51 -10.24 13.33
CA ARG A 170 -12.11 -11.50 12.69
C ARG A 170 -13.15 -12.59 13.01
N GLN A 171 -13.36 -13.52 12.07
CA GLN A 171 -13.48 -14.92 12.47
C GLN A 171 -12.05 -15.49 12.58
N PRO A 172 -11.64 -16.10 13.70
CA PRO A 172 -10.27 -16.57 13.87
C PRO A 172 -9.88 -17.64 12.82
N ILE A 173 -8.66 -17.51 12.28
CA ILE A 173 -8.06 -18.36 11.23
C ILE A 173 -7.88 -19.83 11.68
N SER A 174 -8.04 -20.14 12.98
CA SER A 174 -7.98 -21.51 13.49
C SER A 174 -9.07 -22.45 12.96
N ALA A 175 -10.04 -21.96 12.18
CA ALA A 175 -11.06 -22.79 11.53
C ALA A 175 -10.69 -23.30 10.11
N GLY A 176 -9.54 -22.91 9.53
CA GLY A 176 -9.31 -23.11 8.09
C GLY A 176 -7.99 -23.72 7.63
N VAL A 177 -7.01 -23.98 8.51
CA VAL A 177 -5.77 -24.67 8.12
C VAL A 177 -5.88 -26.13 8.59
N PRO A 178 -5.95 -27.13 7.69
CA PRO A 178 -5.70 -28.50 8.12
C PRO A 178 -4.28 -28.52 8.67
N ARG A 179 -4.14 -28.79 9.98
CA ARG A 179 -2.87 -29.22 10.55
C ARG A 179 -2.43 -30.42 9.72
N ARG A 180 -1.41 -30.23 8.87
CA ARG A 180 -0.71 -31.36 8.27
C ARG A 180 -0.16 -32.17 9.44
N VAL A 181 -0.72 -33.34 9.61
CA VAL A 181 -0.13 -34.41 10.42
C VAL A 181 1.14 -34.82 9.68
N TYR A 182 2.28 -34.58 10.30
CA TYR A 182 3.51 -35.32 10.07
C TYR A 182 3.98 -35.85 11.41
#